data_AF-A0A0C3DC60-F1
#
_entry.id   AF-A0A0C3DC60-F1
#
_cell.length_a   1.000
_cell.length_b   1.000
_cell.length_c   1.000
_cell.angle_alpha   90.00
_cell.angle_beta   90.00
_cell.angle_gamma   90.00
#
_symmetry.space_group_name_H-M   'P 1'
#
loop_
_entity.id
_entity.type
_entity.pdbx_description
1 polymer ?
#
loop_
_entity_poly.entity_id
_entity_poly.type
_entity_poly.pdbx_seq_one_letter_code
_entity_poly.pdbx_strand_id
1 'polypeptide(L)'
;LFRQIAAPHYFALFEFSIPQDNYLPLEAKGCEALLVWRRMHAFIVPKHIYFSTSHAKDRHFYALRIFLESLMDLNVPWVYIYTFSGPYEPTITFLDLLATICSKCKELSCHGTRVGGSKSQLGLAVRTPNCQSKLQVLEITSSLFFTPLSIAFTLTTLQNAPLTKLRLTDTGLTITEWMSLLKDLHLKHLCILEVEALCPVHGLVKFLSRHELNTLVISSLASVTD
;
A
#
# COMPACT_ATOMS: atom_id res chain seq x y z
N LEU A 1 28.36 -11.78 18.75
CA LEU A 1 28.38 -11.26 20.14
C LEU A 1 28.23 -9.73 20.20
N PHE A 2 29.16 -8.93 19.67
CA PHE A 2 29.09 -7.45 19.73
C PHE A 2 27.77 -6.84 19.23
N ARG A 3 27.24 -7.31 18.09
CA ARG A 3 25.94 -6.84 17.58
C ARG A 3 24.80 -7.08 18.57
N GLN A 4 24.80 -8.20 19.29
CA GLN A 4 23.75 -8.52 20.27
C GLN A 4 23.80 -7.59 21.49
N ILE A 5 24.99 -7.10 21.84
CA ILE A 5 25.20 -6.18 22.96
C ILE A 5 24.86 -4.74 22.58
N ALA A 6 25.25 -4.32 21.36
CA ALA A 6 25.05 -2.95 20.89
C ALA A 6 23.64 -2.69 20.34
N ALA A 7 22.98 -3.69 19.76
CA ALA A 7 21.69 -3.53 19.10
C ALA A 7 20.58 -2.96 20.00
N PRO A 8 20.42 -3.35 21.28
CA PRO A 8 19.40 -2.74 22.14
C PRO A 8 19.55 -1.22 22.27
N HIS A 9 20.79 -0.72 22.40
CA HIS A 9 21.08 0.71 22.46
C HIS A 9 20.79 1.40 21.12
N TYR A 10 21.17 0.75 20.02
CA TYR A 10 20.85 1.23 18.68
C TYR A 10 19.32 1.31 18.46
N PHE A 11 18.57 0.29 18.87
CA PHE A 11 17.12 0.28 18.77
C PHE A 11 16.46 1.38 19.59
N ALA A 12 16.95 1.64 20.82
CA ALA A 12 16.47 2.74 21.64
C ALA A 12 16.68 4.11 20.97
N LEU A 13 17.81 4.33 20.28
CA LEU A 13 18.08 5.58 19.54
C LEU A 13 17.11 5.82 18.39
N PHE A 14 16.62 4.75 17.76
CA PHE A 14 15.67 4.79 16.64
C PHE A 14 14.21 4.55 17.08
N GLU A 15 13.95 4.54 18.40
CA GLU A 15 12.61 4.28 18.97
C GLU A 15 12.01 2.95 18.46
N PHE A 16 12.87 1.98 18.16
CA PHE A 16 12.48 0.70 17.60
C PHE A 16 12.26 -0.33 18.71
N SER A 17 11.05 -0.89 18.77
CA SER A 17 10.73 -2.00 19.65
C SER A 17 10.79 -3.31 18.87
N ILE A 18 11.57 -4.27 19.34
CA ILE A 18 11.58 -5.62 18.76
C ILE A 18 10.18 -6.21 18.96
N PRO A 19 9.49 -6.63 17.89
CA PRO A 19 8.16 -7.21 18.02
C PRO A 19 8.25 -8.54 18.77
N GLN A 20 7.30 -8.78 19.67
CA GLN A 20 7.19 -10.05 20.37
C GLN A 20 6.44 -11.11 19.56
N ASP A 21 5.68 -10.67 18.55
CA ASP A 21 4.85 -11.51 17.69
C ASP A 21 5.12 -11.21 16.20
N ASN A 22 4.29 -11.77 15.32
CA ASN A 22 4.34 -11.52 13.88
C ASN A 22 3.83 -10.11 13.46
N TYR A 23 3.59 -9.22 14.42
CA TYR A 23 3.08 -7.85 14.23
C TYR A 23 4.19 -6.83 14.45
N LEU A 24 4.43 -5.95 13.49
CA LEU A 24 5.48 -4.94 13.54
C LEU A 24 4.90 -3.53 13.33
N PRO A 25 4.68 -2.75 14.40
CA PRO A 25 4.43 -1.32 14.27
C PRO A 25 5.74 -0.62 13.93
N LEU A 26 5.72 0.19 12.88
CA LEU A 26 6.90 0.83 12.33
C LEU A 26 6.66 2.32 12.16
N GLU A 27 7.37 3.10 12.95
CA GLU A 27 7.50 4.53 12.74
C GLU A 27 8.67 4.83 11.79
N ALA A 28 8.65 6.02 11.19
CA ALA A 28 9.66 6.48 10.23
C ALA A 28 11.11 6.26 10.71
N LYS A 29 11.42 6.57 11.97
CA LYS A 29 12.76 6.37 12.56
C LYS A 29 13.14 4.89 12.66
N GLY A 30 12.16 4.02 12.93
CA GLY A 30 12.38 2.59 13.11
C GLY A 30 12.78 1.86 11.83
N CYS A 31 12.57 2.43 10.64
CA CYS A 31 12.93 1.80 9.36
C CYS A 31 14.42 1.44 9.27
N GLU A 32 15.30 2.29 9.78
CA GLU A 32 16.75 2.05 9.75
C GLU A 32 17.16 0.89 10.69
N ALA A 33 16.45 0.74 11.80
CA ALA A 33 16.65 -0.35 12.76
C ALA A 33 16.30 -1.73 12.21
N LEU A 34 15.41 -1.82 11.21
CA LEU A 34 15.05 -3.08 10.55
C LEU A 34 16.26 -3.82 9.96
N LEU A 35 17.19 -3.07 9.38
CA LEU A 35 18.39 -3.65 8.75
C LEU A 35 19.32 -4.29 9.76
N VAL A 36 19.36 -3.74 10.98
CA VAL A 36 20.13 -4.31 12.11
C VAL A 36 19.36 -5.48 12.71
N TRP A 37 18.06 -5.32 12.96
CA TRP A 37 17.20 -6.35 13.53
C TRP A 37 17.15 -7.62 12.68
N ARG A 38 17.07 -7.49 11.35
CA ARG A 38 17.13 -8.60 10.39
C ARG A 38 18.34 -9.53 10.56
N ARG A 39 19.43 -9.00 11.10
CA ARG A 39 20.71 -9.71 11.29
C ARG A 39 20.95 -10.13 12.75
N MET A 40 19.91 -10.07 13.59
CA MET A 40 19.94 -10.54 14.97
C MET A 40 19.55 -12.01 15.06
N HIS A 41 20.02 -12.72 16.09
CA HIS A 41 19.61 -14.10 16.34
C HIS A 41 18.13 -14.22 16.72
N ALA A 42 17.61 -13.22 17.43
CA ALA A 42 16.19 -13.12 17.80
C ALA A 42 15.30 -12.56 16.67
N PHE A 43 15.77 -12.57 15.42
CA PHE A 43 14.96 -12.10 14.30
C PHE A 43 13.80 -13.07 14.05
N ILE A 44 12.59 -12.51 14.03
CA ILE A 44 11.36 -13.20 13.66
C ILE A 44 10.80 -12.47 12.46
N VAL A 45 10.37 -13.20 11.44
CA VAL A 45 9.86 -12.55 10.24
C VAL A 45 8.47 -11.98 10.53
N PRO A 46 8.24 -10.66 10.38
CA PRO A 46 6.93 -10.09 10.59
C PRO A 46 5.98 -10.57 9.49
N LYS A 47 4.75 -10.94 9.88
CA LYS A 47 3.65 -11.17 8.94
C LYS A 47 2.96 -9.85 8.61
N HIS A 48 2.76 -8.98 9.59
CA HIS A 48 2.08 -7.71 9.38
C HIS A 48 3.00 -6.54 9.77
N ILE A 49 3.18 -5.59 8.87
CA ILE A 49 3.94 -4.35 9.07
C ILE A 49 2.98 -3.17 8.97
N TYR A 50 2.90 -2.38 10.04
CA TYR A 50 2.06 -1.19 10.12
C TYR A 50 2.98 0.01 10.08
N PHE A 51 3.06 0.68 8.93
CA PHE A 51 4.02 1.73 8.67
C PHE A 51 3.36 3.10 8.57
N SER A 52 3.73 4.01 9.46
CA SER A 52 3.28 5.41 9.38
C SER A 52 4.13 6.18 8.36
N THR A 53 3.49 6.79 7.35
CA THR A 53 4.23 7.55 6.32
C THR A 53 4.26 9.06 6.55
N SER A 54 3.52 9.58 7.54
CA SER A 54 3.44 11.02 7.86
C SER A 54 4.79 11.72 8.00
N HIS A 55 5.79 11.07 8.61
CA HIS A 55 7.11 11.67 8.83
C HIS A 55 8.23 10.91 8.12
N ALA A 56 7.84 10.06 7.16
CA ALA A 56 8.79 9.29 6.38
C ALA A 56 9.55 10.18 5.38
N LYS A 57 10.81 9.84 5.15
CA LYS A 57 11.70 10.45 4.16
C LYS A 57 12.23 9.33 3.26
N ASP A 58 12.83 9.68 2.14
CA ASP A 58 13.35 8.70 1.17
C ASP A 58 14.27 7.66 1.80
N ARG A 59 15.13 8.04 2.75
CA ARG A 59 15.98 7.09 3.48
C ARG A 59 15.18 6.02 4.25
N HIS A 60 14.01 6.38 4.79
CA HIS A 60 13.15 5.45 5.52
C HIS A 60 12.45 4.49 4.55
N PHE A 61 11.96 5.00 3.40
CA PHE A 61 11.40 4.16 2.34
C PHE A 61 12.44 3.21 1.74
N TYR A 62 13.67 3.70 1.54
CA TYR A 62 14.79 2.91 1.03
C TYR A 62 15.20 1.81 2.03
N ALA A 63 15.27 2.11 3.33
CA ALA A 63 15.55 1.13 4.35
C ALA A 63 14.46 0.04 4.42
N LEU A 64 13.19 0.42 4.35
CA LEU A 64 12.08 -0.53 4.30
C LEU A 64 12.12 -1.38 3.02
N ARG A 65 12.45 -0.78 1.86
CA ARG A 65 12.61 -1.51 0.60
C ARG A 65 13.69 -2.59 0.71
N ILE A 66 14.89 -2.23 1.18
CA ILE A 66 15.98 -3.19 1.40
C ILE A 66 15.56 -4.29 2.38
N PHE A 67 14.86 -3.92 3.46
CA PHE A 67 14.38 -4.90 4.42
C PHE A 67 13.44 -5.90 3.74
N LEU A 68 12.44 -5.46 2.97
CA LEU A 68 11.50 -6.32 2.25
C LEU A 68 12.20 -7.22 1.23
N GLU A 69 13.17 -6.68 0.48
CA GLU A 69 14.00 -7.46 -0.45
C GLU A 69 14.78 -8.56 0.31
N SER A 70 15.32 -8.26 1.49
CA SER A 70 16.07 -9.23 2.32
C SER A 70 15.21 -10.37 2.91
N LEU A 71 13.88 -10.25 2.85
CA LEU A 71 12.96 -11.31 3.27
C LEU A 71 12.74 -12.36 2.16
N MET A 72 13.10 -12.05 0.91
CA MET A 72 12.93 -12.96 -0.22
C MET A 72 13.71 -14.28 -0.04
N ASP A 73 14.89 -14.20 0.55
CA ASP A 73 15.77 -15.36 0.79
C ASP A 73 15.15 -16.38 1.75
N LEU A 74 14.10 -15.99 2.48
CA LEU A 74 13.54 -16.78 3.56
C LEU A 74 12.28 -17.58 3.15
N ASN A 75 11.78 -17.46 1.92
CA ASN A 75 10.54 -18.13 1.45
C ASN A 75 9.34 -17.96 2.41
N VAL A 76 9.26 -16.82 3.09
CA VAL A 76 8.28 -16.61 4.18
C VAL A 76 6.90 -16.30 3.60
N PRO A 77 5.80 -16.73 4.25
CA PRO A 77 4.48 -16.24 3.92
C PRO A 77 4.38 -14.72 4.11
N TRP A 78 4.43 -14.03 2.97
CA TRP A 78 3.81 -12.76 2.58
C TRP A 78 3.55 -11.73 3.69
N VAL A 79 4.25 -10.60 3.57
CA VAL A 79 4.06 -9.44 4.43
C VAL A 79 2.79 -8.70 4.04
N TYR A 80 1.99 -8.33 5.04
CA TYR A 80 0.84 -7.43 4.94
C TYR A 80 1.32 -6.03 5.32
N ILE A 81 1.20 -5.05 4.43
CA ILE A 81 1.65 -3.68 4.72
C ILE A 81 0.44 -2.76 4.83
N TYR A 82 0.31 -2.16 6.01
CA TYR A 82 -0.69 -1.15 6.31
C TYR A 82 0.02 0.19 6.40
N THR A 83 -0.20 1.08 5.43
CA THR A 83 0.26 2.47 5.55
C THR A 83 -0.83 3.31 6.21
N PHE A 84 -0.47 4.12 7.21
CA PHE A 84 -1.39 5.06 7.86
C PHE A 84 -0.86 6.47 7.66
N SER A 85 -1.77 7.35 7.22
CA SER A 85 -1.48 8.71 6.75
C SER A 85 -0.55 8.70 5.53
N GLY A 86 -0.88 9.43 4.46
CA GLY A 86 0.01 9.51 3.29
C GLY A 86 1.26 10.35 3.57
N PRO A 87 2.37 10.19 2.81
CA PRO A 87 3.46 11.16 2.86
C PRO A 87 2.91 12.53 2.47
N TYR A 88 3.42 13.58 3.11
CA TYR A 88 3.04 14.96 2.76
C TYR A 88 3.29 15.25 1.28
N GLU A 89 4.39 14.76 0.74
CA GLU A 89 4.70 14.79 -0.68
C GLU A 89 5.17 13.39 -1.12
N PRO A 90 4.45 12.71 -2.02
CA PRO A 90 4.89 11.44 -2.54
C PRO A 90 6.16 11.63 -3.38
N THR A 91 7.14 10.74 -3.21
CA THR A 91 8.42 10.77 -3.93
C THR A 91 8.58 9.56 -4.86
N ILE A 92 9.56 9.60 -5.75
CA ILE A 92 9.90 8.42 -6.58
C ILE A 92 10.32 7.23 -5.70
N THR A 93 11.04 7.48 -4.60
CA THR A 93 11.44 6.41 -3.67
C THR A 93 10.23 5.75 -2.99
N PHE A 94 9.19 6.53 -2.70
CA PHE A 94 7.92 5.97 -2.22
C PHE A 94 7.25 5.08 -3.29
N LEU A 95 7.23 5.49 -4.55
CA LEU A 95 6.71 4.64 -5.64
C LEU A 95 7.54 3.36 -5.83
N ASP A 96 8.86 3.44 -5.71
CA ASP A 96 9.75 2.27 -5.78
C ASP A 96 9.46 1.27 -4.64
N LEU A 97 9.21 1.79 -3.43
CA LEU A 97 8.78 0.98 -2.31
C LEU A 97 7.45 0.29 -2.64
N LEU A 98 6.44 1.02 -3.10
CA LEU A 98 5.15 0.44 -3.47
C LEU A 98 5.26 -0.62 -4.56
N ALA A 99 6.08 -0.41 -5.59
CA ALA A 99 6.37 -1.41 -6.62
C ALA A 99 7.00 -2.68 -6.01
N THR A 100 7.94 -2.51 -5.08
CA THR A 100 8.53 -3.63 -4.34
C THR A 100 7.45 -4.37 -3.56
N ILE A 101 6.57 -3.67 -2.86
CA ILE A 101 5.45 -4.25 -2.12
C ILE A 101 4.56 -5.08 -3.05
N CYS A 102 4.09 -4.53 -4.18
CA CYS A 102 3.24 -5.26 -5.14
C CYS A 102 3.89 -6.55 -5.66
N SER A 103 5.21 -6.54 -5.82
CA SER A 103 5.94 -7.72 -6.30
C SER A 103 6.15 -8.80 -5.21
N LYS A 104 6.08 -8.45 -3.93
CA LYS A 104 6.46 -9.33 -2.80
C LYS A 104 5.33 -9.66 -1.82
N CYS A 105 4.30 -8.84 -1.75
CA CYS A 105 3.25 -8.89 -0.72
C CYS A 105 1.92 -9.42 -1.30
N LYS A 106 1.09 -10.06 -0.45
CA LYS A 106 -0.29 -10.44 -0.83
C LYS A 106 -1.24 -9.29 -0.65
N GLU A 107 -0.98 -8.48 0.35
CA GLU A 107 -1.89 -7.45 0.80
C GLU A 107 -1.16 -6.13 0.98
N LEU A 108 -1.77 -5.10 0.41
CA LEU A 108 -1.37 -3.73 0.59
C LEU A 108 -2.64 -2.96 0.96
N SER A 109 -2.64 -2.42 2.17
CA SER A 109 -3.67 -1.52 2.64
C SER A 109 -3.05 -0.15 2.88
N CYS A 110 -3.57 0.85 2.20
CA CYS A 110 -3.10 2.23 2.28
C CYS A 110 -4.22 3.11 2.80
N HIS A 111 -4.11 3.53 4.05
CA HIS A 111 -5.02 4.47 4.69
C HIS A 111 -4.32 5.82 4.80
N GLY A 112 -4.94 6.89 4.30
CA GLY A 112 -4.31 8.20 4.36
C GLY A 112 -5.33 9.31 4.53
N THR A 113 -5.24 10.07 5.62
CA THR A 113 -6.03 11.28 5.80
C THR A 113 -5.46 12.43 4.97
N ARG A 114 -6.34 13.03 4.18
CA ARG A 114 -6.12 14.18 3.28
C ARG A 114 -5.35 15.33 3.96
N VAL A 115 -4.23 15.76 3.37
CA VAL A 115 -3.73 17.15 3.52
C VAL A 115 -3.32 17.67 2.14
N GLY A 116 -4.18 18.47 1.53
CA GLY A 116 -3.84 19.41 0.46
C GLY A 116 -3.67 18.86 -0.96
N GLY A 117 -4.52 19.33 -1.88
CA GLY A 117 -4.25 19.23 -3.33
C GLY A 117 -5.38 18.66 -4.17
N SER A 118 -6.49 19.38 -4.27
CA SER A 118 -7.46 19.20 -5.36
C SER A 118 -6.78 19.53 -6.69
N LYS A 119 -6.26 18.52 -7.39
CA LYS A 119 -6.01 18.52 -8.84
C LYS A 119 -5.73 17.08 -9.28
N SER A 120 -6.80 16.30 -9.42
CA SER A 120 -6.73 15.11 -10.26
C SER A 120 -6.61 15.58 -11.71
N GLN A 121 -5.48 15.29 -12.33
CA GLN A 121 -5.32 15.35 -13.78
C GLN A 121 -4.71 14.01 -14.17
N LEU A 122 -5.54 13.16 -14.79
CA LEU A 122 -5.12 11.90 -15.41
C LEU A 122 -4.17 12.23 -16.57
N GLY A 123 -2.89 12.41 -16.26
CA GLY A 123 -1.80 12.49 -17.23
C GLY A 123 -1.41 11.10 -17.72
N LEU A 124 -0.89 11.04 -18.95
CA LEU A 124 -0.40 9.82 -19.59
C LEU A 124 0.60 9.07 -18.69
N ALA A 125 0.24 7.85 -18.29
CA ALA A 125 1.07 7.00 -17.46
C ALA A 125 2.39 6.62 -18.16
N VAL A 126 3.52 6.97 -17.54
CA VAL A 126 4.82 6.37 -17.89
C VAL A 126 4.77 4.91 -17.44
N ARG A 127 5.00 3.99 -18.38
CA ARG A 127 4.96 2.54 -18.16
C ARG A 127 5.89 2.17 -17.01
N THR A 128 5.33 1.65 -15.92
CA THR A 128 6.12 0.90 -14.94
C THR A 128 6.37 -0.51 -15.48
N PRO A 129 7.52 -1.13 -15.15
CA PRO A 129 7.87 -2.44 -15.69
C PRO A 129 6.84 -3.49 -15.28
N ASN A 130 6.62 -4.44 -16.20
CA ASN A 130 5.67 -5.54 -16.08
C ASN A 130 6.14 -6.53 -15.00
N CYS A 131 5.91 -6.20 -13.73
CA CYS A 131 6.16 -7.11 -12.62
C CYS A 131 5.02 -8.12 -12.54
N GLN A 132 5.36 -9.41 -12.43
CA GLN A 132 4.42 -10.45 -12.01
C GLN A 132 4.00 -10.16 -10.57
N SER A 133 3.02 -9.27 -10.41
CA SER A 133 2.46 -8.91 -9.12
C SER A 133 1.83 -10.15 -8.51
N LYS A 134 2.09 -10.34 -7.22
CA LYS A 134 1.48 -11.42 -6.46
C LYS A 134 0.37 -10.90 -5.53
N LEU A 135 0.08 -9.60 -5.60
CA LEU A 135 -0.89 -8.92 -4.78
C LEU A 135 -2.29 -9.47 -5.05
N GLN A 136 -2.97 -9.90 -3.98
CA GLN A 136 -4.32 -10.47 -4.00
C GLN A 136 -5.33 -9.56 -3.30
N VAL A 137 -4.88 -8.72 -2.38
CA VAL A 137 -5.72 -7.77 -1.64
C VAL A 137 -5.11 -6.39 -1.80
N LEU A 138 -5.90 -5.45 -2.32
CA LEU A 138 -5.52 -4.06 -2.42
C LEU A 138 -6.61 -3.20 -1.78
N GLU A 139 -6.25 -2.45 -0.74
CA GLU A 139 -7.11 -1.47 -0.12
C GLU A 139 -6.48 -0.10 -0.23
N ILE A 140 -7.16 0.84 -0.88
CA ILE A 140 -6.74 2.23 -1.00
C ILE A 140 -7.86 3.09 -0.42
N THR A 141 -7.53 3.73 0.70
CA THR A 141 -8.37 4.70 1.41
C THR A 141 -7.66 6.05 1.43
N SER A 142 -7.33 6.57 0.24
CA SER A 142 -6.61 7.85 0.09
C SER A 142 -6.59 8.33 -1.37
N SER A 143 -6.80 9.63 -1.57
CA SER A 143 -6.71 10.25 -2.89
C SER A 143 -5.28 10.37 -3.40
N LEU A 144 -4.28 10.19 -2.52
CA LEU A 144 -2.87 10.24 -2.86
C LEU A 144 -2.54 9.35 -4.06
N PHE A 145 -3.13 8.15 -4.10
CA PHE A 145 -2.89 7.13 -5.12
C PHE A 145 -3.49 7.48 -6.49
N PHE A 146 -4.33 8.51 -6.56
CA PHE A 146 -4.95 9.01 -7.78
C PHE A 146 -4.42 10.39 -8.21
N THR A 147 -3.28 10.80 -7.65
CA THR A 147 -2.53 11.99 -8.10
C THR A 147 -1.70 11.69 -9.35
N PRO A 148 -1.28 12.71 -10.13
CA PRO A 148 -0.45 12.51 -11.33
C PRO A 148 0.82 11.69 -11.09
N LEU A 149 1.41 11.75 -9.89
CA LEU A 149 2.64 11.05 -9.58
C LEU A 149 2.42 9.54 -9.42
N SER A 150 1.36 9.13 -8.73
CA SER A 150 1.12 7.73 -8.35
C SER A 150 0.10 7.01 -9.23
N ILE A 151 -0.69 7.73 -10.03
CA ILE A 151 -1.79 7.15 -10.81
C ILE A 151 -1.31 6.05 -11.75
N ALA A 152 -0.13 6.21 -12.36
CA ALA A 152 0.48 5.19 -13.21
C ALA A 152 0.71 3.89 -12.43
N PHE A 153 1.29 3.98 -11.23
CA PHE A 153 1.48 2.84 -10.35
C PHE A 153 0.13 2.18 -9.99
N THR A 154 -0.88 2.96 -9.62
CA THR A 154 -2.20 2.47 -9.23
C THR A 154 -2.87 1.72 -10.37
N LEU A 155 -2.92 2.32 -11.56
CA LEU A 155 -3.52 1.71 -12.75
C LEU A 155 -2.77 0.43 -13.17
N THR A 156 -1.44 0.45 -13.18
CA THR A 156 -0.63 -0.75 -13.50
C THR A 156 -0.85 -1.85 -12.47
N THR A 157 -0.97 -1.52 -11.19
CA THR A 157 -1.25 -2.50 -10.13
C THR A 157 -2.62 -3.12 -10.34
N LEU A 158 -3.65 -2.31 -10.57
CA LEU A 158 -5.01 -2.80 -10.82
C LEU A 158 -5.09 -3.68 -12.08
N GLN A 159 -4.35 -3.36 -13.13
CA GLN A 159 -4.39 -4.13 -14.38
C GLN A 159 -3.67 -5.48 -14.29
N ASN A 160 -2.57 -5.55 -13.53
CA ASN A 160 -1.66 -6.69 -13.57
C ASN A 160 -1.72 -7.60 -12.33
N ALA A 161 -2.29 -7.13 -11.23
CA ALA A 161 -2.37 -7.91 -10.00
C ALA A 161 -3.55 -8.92 -10.04
N PRO A 162 -3.35 -10.17 -9.59
CA PRO A 162 -4.42 -11.16 -9.46
C PRO A 162 -5.30 -10.87 -8.23
N LEU A 163 -5.93 -9.69 -8.21
CA LEU A 163 -6.71 -9.22 -7.08
C LEU A 163 -7.97 -10.06 -6.88
N THR A 164 -8.14 -10.51 -5.64
CA THR A 164 -9.33 -11.19 -5.11
C THR A 164 -10.19 -10.26 -4.27
N LYS A 165 -9.58 -9.24 -3.67
CA LYS A 165 -10.25 -8.17 -2.93
C LYS A 165 -9.69 -6.82 -3.36
N LEU A 166 -10.59 -5.90 -3.68
CA LEU A 166 -10.28 -4.52 -4.00
C LEU A 166 -11.17 -3.60 -3.18
N ARG A 167 -10.56 -2.68 -2.43
CA ARG A 167 -11.25 -1.58 -1.74
C ARG A 167 -10.71 -0.26 -2.25
N LEU A 168 -11.59 0.60 -2.73
CA LEU A 168 -11.26 1.94 -3.23
C LEU A 168 -12.21 2.97 -2.59
N THR A 169 -11.74 3.65 -1.55
CA THR A 169 -12.50 4.66 -0.80
C THR A 169 -11.67 5.93 -0.62
N ASP A 170 -12.32 7.08 -0.40
CA ASP A 170 -11.64 8.40 -0.29
C ASP A 170 -10.67 8.64 -1.47
N THR A 171 -11.08 8.26 -2.68
CA THR A 171 -10.17 8.28 -3.84
C THR A 171 -10.00 9.70 -4.42
N GLY A 172 -10.92 10.61 -4.09
CA GLY A 172 -11.00 11.94 -4.66
C GLY A 172 -11.36 11.98 -6.14
N LEU A 173 -11.72 10.83 -6.73
CA LEU A 173 -12.10 10.74 -8.15
C LEU A 173 -13.47 11.38 -8.39
N THR A 174 -13.57 12.13 -9.48
CA THR A 174 -14.83 12.61 -10.01
C THR A 174 -15.64 11.47 -10.64
N ILE A 175 -16.93 11.71 -10.88
CA ILE A 175 -17.83 10.77 -11.56
C ILE A 175 -17.23 10.28 -12.90
N THR A 176 -16.69 11.20 -13.70
CA THR A 176 -16.12 10.87 -15.02
C THR A 176 -14.88 9.99 -14.89
N GLU A 177 -14.01 10.27 -13.93
CA GLU A 177 -12.80 9.50 -13.70
C GLU A 177 -13.12 8.09 -13.18
N TRP A 178 -14.09 7.97 -12.28
CA TRP A 178 -14.63 6.68 -11.86
C TRP A 178 -15.18 5.87 -13.03
N MET A 179 -16.00 6.49 -13.90
CA MET A 179 -16.54 5.85 -15.10
C MET A 179 -15.42 5.34 -16.02
N SER A 180 -14.37 6.14 -16.21
CA SER A 180 -13.21 5.75 -17.03
C SER A 180 -12.46 4.58 -16.40
N LEU A 181 -12.17 4.66 -15.09
CA LEU A 181 -11.48 3.61 -14.35
C LEU A 181 -12.24 2.28 -14.47
N LEU A 182 -13.53 2.27 -14.13
CA LEU A 182 -14.35 1.05 -14.17
C LEU A 182 -14.52 0.48 -15.58
N LYS A 183 -14.52 1.33 -16.61
CA LYS A 183 -14.62 0.87 -18.00
C LYS A 183 -13.43 -0.02 -18.38
N ASP A 184 -12.22 0.39 -18.00
CA ASP A 184 -10.96 -0.21 -18.44
C ASP A 184 -10.44 -1.30 -17.48
N LEU A 185 -11.00 -1.40 -16.27
CA LEU A 185 -10.63 -2.45 -15.32
C LEU A 185 -11.24 -3.80 -15.69
N HIS A 186 -10.36 -4.81 -15.78
CA HIS A 186 -10.72 -6.22 -15.91
C HIS A 186 -9.96 -7.04 -14.86
N LEU A 187 -10.67 -7.45 -13.81
CA LEU A 187 -10.12 -8.11 -12.63
C LEU A 187 -10.65 -9.54 -12.55
N LYS A 188 -10.06 -10.45 -13.34
CA LYS A 188 -10.54 -11.83 -13.54
C LYS A 188 -10.76 -12.62 -12.25
N HIS A 189 -9.99 -12.34 -11.20
CA HIS A 189 -10.01 -13.09 -9.94
C HIS A 189 -10.77 -12.37 -8.81
N LEU A 190 -11.42 -11.23 -9.11
CA LEU A 190 -12.03 -10.39 -8.09
C LEU A 190 -13.27 -11.05 -7.51
N CYS A 191 -13.30 -11.22 -6.19
CA CYS A 191 -14.44 -11.76 -5.45
C CYS A 191 -15.11 -10.70 -4.57
N ILE A 192 -14.32 -9.74 -4.06
CA ILE A 192 -14.79 -8.71 -3.11
C ILE A 192 -14.45 -7.34 -3.68
N LEU A 193 -15.47 -6.50 -3.87
CA LEU A 193 -15.31 -5.10 -4.23
C LEU A 193 -15.91 -4.21 -3.15
N GLU A 194 -15.13 -3.25 -2.67
CA GLU A 194 -15.62 -2.15 -1.86
C GLU A 194 -15.31 -0.82 -2.55
N VAL A 195 -16.32 0.03 -2.71
CA VAL A 195 -16.19 1.37 -3.31
C VAL A 195 -16.87 2.41 -2.43
N GLU A 196 -16.43 3.67 -2.53
CA GLU A 196 -17.12 4.78 -1.88
C GLU A 196 -18.46 5.12 -2.54
N ALA A 197 -19.38 5.71 -1.79
CA ALA A 197 -20.73 6.07 -2.24
C ALA A 197 -20.77 7.06 -3.42
N LEU A 198 -19.67 7.77 -3.68
CA LEU A 198 -19.53 8.66 -4.85
C LEU A 198 -19.32 7.89 -6.17
N CYS A 199 -19.05 6.59 -6.10
CA CYS A 199 -18.89 5.73 -7.27
C CYS A 199 -20.21 5.69 -8.09
N PRO A 200 -20.19 6.03 -9.39
CA PRO A 200 -21.39 6.11 -10.20
C PRO A 200 -22.02 4.75 -10.45
N VAL A 201 -23.27 4.59 -10.00
CA VAL A 201 -24.05 3.34 -10.08
C VAL A 201 -24.07 2.74 -11.48
N HIS A 202 -24.28 3.55 -12.52
CA HIS A 202 -24.32 3.05 -13.90
C HIS A 202 -22.97 2.47 -14.36
N GLY A 203 -21.85 3.09 -13.98
CA GLY A 203 -20.51 2.54 -14.26
C GLY A 203 -20.26 1.26 -13.49
N LEU A 204 -20.66 1.23 -12.22
CA LEU A 204 -20.56 0.07 -11.35
C LEU A 204 -21.35 -1.11 -11.91
N VAL A 205 -22.60 -0.93 -12.33
CA VAL A 205 -23.42 -2.01 -12.93
C VAL A 205 -22.75 -2.61 -14.17
N LYS A 206 -22.17 -1.78 -15.06
CA LYS A 206 -21.41 -2.26 -16.23
C LYS A 206 -20.11 -2.96 -15.87
N PHE A 207 -19.48 -2.57 -14.77
CA PHE A 207 -18.34 -3.28 -14.23
C PHE A 207 -18.77 -4.65 -13.72
N LEU A 208 -19.80 -4.70 -12.87
CA LEU A 208 -20.34 -5.93 -12.28
C LEU A 208 -20.84 -6.93 -13.32
N SER A 209 -21.43 -6.47 -14.44
CA SER A 209 -21.89 -7.38 -15.50
C SER A 209 -20.76 -8.16 -16.20
N ARG A 210 -19.50 -7.80 -15.94
CA ARG A 210 -18.30 -8.44 -16.50
C ARG A 210 -17.47 -9.21 -15.45
N HIS A 211 -17.90 -9.22 -14.20
CA HIS A 211 -17.15 -9.79 -13.07
C HIS A 211 -18.06 -10.63 -12.17
N GLU A 212 -17.56 -11.78 -11.71
CA GLU A 212 -18.28 -12.64 -10.78
C GLU A 212 -17.90 -12.30 -9.33
N LEU A 213 -18.60 -11.33 -8.74
CA LEU A 213 -18.37 -10.93 -7.35
C LEU A 213 -19.23 -11.74 -6.37
N ASN A 214 -18.62 -12.11 -5.24
CA ASN A 214 -19.33 -12.67 -4.08
C ASN A 214 -19.84 -11.57 -3.14
N THR A 215 -19.14 -10.43 -3.11
CA THR A 215 -19.44 -9.37 -2.15
C THR A 215 -19.19 -8.00 -2.78
N LEU A 216 -20.20 -7.14 -2.69
CA LEU A 216 -20.13 -5.73 -3.02
C LEU A 216 -20.44 -4.93 -1.76
N VAL A 217 -19.54 -4.01 -1.40
CA VAL A 217 -19.73 -3.06 -0.29
C VAL A 217 -19.70 -1.65 -0.86
N ILE A 218 -20.69 -0.84 -0.48
CA ILE A 218 -20.72 0.58 -0.79
C ILE A 218 -20.55 1.34 0.51
N SER A 219 -19.41 1.98 0.68
CA SER A 219 -19.05 2.68 1.91
C SER A 219 -19.47 4.15 1.81
N SER A 220 -20.34 4.59 2.71
CA SER A 220 -20.59 6.02 2.90
C SER A 220 -19.35 6.67 3.50
N LEU A 221 -19.00 7.89 3.07
CA LEU A 221 -18.04 8.69 3.82
C LEU A 221 -18.54 8.76 5.26
N ALA A 222 -17.74 8.25 6.21
CA ALA A 222 -17.93 8.63 7.59
C ALA A 222 -17.76 10.15 7.61
N SER A 223 -18.83 10.88 7.92
CA SER A 223 -18.72 12.27 8.34
C SER A 223 -17.72 12.27 9.48
N VAL A 224 -16.53 12.83 9.24
CA VAL A 224 -15.65 13.27 10.31
C VAL A 224 -16.44 14.36 11.01
N THR A 225 -17.16 13.99 12.07
CA THR A 225 -17.67 14.97 13.03
C THR A 225 -16.46 15.53 13.76
N ASP A 226 -16.35 16.86 13.71
CA ASP A 226 -15.29 17.72 14.25
C ASP A 226 -14.80 17.34 15.66
#